data_AF-A0A7D6ZKL4-F1
#
_entry.id   AF-A0A7D6ZKL4-F1
#
_cell.length_a   1.000
_cell.length_b   1.000
_cell.length_c   1.000
_cell.angle_alpha   90.00
_cell.angle_beta   90.00
_cell.angle_gamma   90.00
#
_symmetry.space_group_name_H-M   'P 1'
#
loop_
_entity.id
_entity.type
_entity.pdbx_description
1 polymer ?
#
loop_
_entity_poly.entity_id
_entity_poly.type
_entity_poly.pdbx_seq_one_letter_code
_entity_poly.pdbx_strand_id
1 'polypeptide(L)'
;MGWRRGSTAVRGWAGVRFAAAVVAVVMAAGCGNGAVGVEYGPYSTQRIAGDYDAPSSLARGVLAESLRLGEHLAYPGEVDSTLRVGRGGGVIVDIDGVNDMLSGAQQRALSGFAINGGFGAIAADREYRANQAERMLSMVLLAFPDEQTANSAAAAMARADFDQAAAENAPLSIPGYPAALAHWRPGVPTIGSWLVVKSVVIRVFAQLTEANPDLLTAAVANAYQRQAPALDGFAPTTRDQLPKLALDPNGELTRLVGTADPTPNNMTFAVYSTHAFAVLVPDPIGSLAAFTKQGVSTIAVADNKFLYRAKNAEAARALMTYLLETPSTISYTPISGVAGIDGIRCGQATQPNPTEMKPYRFRCFVTRGASVARVASNQDTDVRWLAAAQYAVMGDE
;
A
#
# COMPACT_ATOMS: atom_id res chain seq x y z
N MET A 1 65.69 -9.51 32.77
CA MET A 1 65.98 -8.07 32.93
C MET A 1 64.66 -7.39 33.30
N GLY A 2 64.37 -7.14 34.57
CA GLY A 2 64.91 -6.06 35.40
C GLY A 2 63.83 -4.97 35.54
N TRP A 3 62.84 -5.11 36.43
CA TRP A 3 62.77 -4.47 37.75
C TRP A 3 62.75 -2.92 37.72
N ARG A 4 61.61 -2.26 38.02
CA ARG A 4 61.33 -1.54 39.29
C ARG A 4 60.17 -0.54 39.21
N ARG A 5 59.35 -0.57 40.27
CA ARG A 5 58.45 0.50 40.76
C ARG A 5 59.27 1.72 41.21
N GLY A 6 58.65 2.90 41.24
CA GLY A 6 59.17 4.04 41.99
C GLY A 6 58.38 5.32 41.84
N SER A 7 57.38 5.49 42.71
CA SER A 7 56.69 6.72 43.09
C SER A 7 57.62 7.81 43.65
N THR A 8 57.34 9.09 43.41
CA THR A 8 57.45 10.18 44.40
C THR A 8 56.70 11.43 43.95
N ALA A 9 56.23 12.18 44.95
CA ALA A 9 55.30 13.29 44.86
C ALA A 9 55.96 14.62 45.29
N VAL A 10 55.15 15.69 45.21
CA VAL A 10 55.08 16.86 46.11
C VAL A 10 55.67 18.22 45.64
N ARG A 11 54.87 19.26 45.96
CA ARG A 11 55.07 20.74 46.06
C ARG A 11 54.78 21.54 44.78
N GLY A 12 53.95 22.59 44.77
CA GLY A 12 53.19 23.29 45.80
C GLY A 12 52.93 24.75 45.40
N TRP A 13 51.70 25.21 45.67
CA TRP A 13 51.26 26.59 45.99
C TRP A 13 51.32 27.72 44.93
N ALA A 14 50.14 28.27 44.59
CA ALA A 14 49.71 29.61 45.04
C ALA A 14 48.26 29.87 44.57
N GLY A 15 47.38 30.24 45.51
CA GLY A 15 46.02 30.64 45.22
C GLY A 15 45.91 32.12 44.85
N VAL A 16 44.93 32.46 44.00
CA VAL A 16 44.36 33.80 43.91
C VAL A 16 42.84 33.66 43.84
N ARG A 17 42.18 34.30 44.81
CA ARG A 17 40.73 34.45 44.93
C ARG A 17 40.27 35.54 43.96
N PHE A 18 39.25 35.29 43.15
CA PHE A 18 38.44 36.36 42.56
C PHE A 18 36.96 36.10 42.82
N ALA A 19 36.31 37.18 43.27
CA ALA A 19 35.00 37.21 43.89
C ALA A 19 33.87 36.94 42.88
N ALA A 20 32.86 36.21 43.36
CA ALA A 20 31.57 36.06 42.70
C ALA A 20 30.77 37.36 42.79
N ALA A 21 30.48 37.98 41.64
CA ALA A 21 29.45 39.01 41.53
C ALA A 21 28.11 38.33 41.24
N VAL A 22 27.23 38.30 42.23
CA VAL A 22 25.83 37.90 42.09
C VAL A 22 25.08 39.04 41.43
N VAL A 23 24.76 38.89 40.13
CA VAL A 23 23.78 39.75 39.46
C VAL A 23 22.40 39.20 39.77
N ALA A 24 21.68 39.89 40.65
CA ALA A 24 20.26 39.65 40.89
C ALA A 24 19.45 40.11 39.68
N VAL A 25 19.04 39.18 38.82
CA VAL A 25 18.02 39.43 37.81
C VAL A 25 16.65 39.33 38.48
N VAL A 26 15.98 40.47 38.60
CA VAL A 26 14.58 40.57 39.04
C VAL A 26 13.70 39.91 37.98
N MET A 27 13.09 38.78 38.32
CA MET A 27 12.02 38.19 37.51
C MET A 27 10.76 39.05 37.65
N ALA A 28 10.47 39.84 36.63
CA ALA A 28 9.12 40.37 36.43
C ALA A 28 8.21 39.18 36.06
N ALA A 29 7.36 38.77 37.00
CA ALA A 29 6.26 37.86 36.74
C ALA A 29 5.25 38.57 35.83
N GLY A 30 5.47 38.48 34.52
CA GLY A 30 4.45 38.76 33.54
C GLY A 30 3.48 37.59 33.50
N CYS A 31 2.27 37.77 34.03
CA CYS A 31 1.12 36.94 33.69
C CYS A 31 0.80 37.16 32.20
N GLY A 32 1.58 36.52 31.33
CA GLY A 32 1.22 36.37 29.94
C GLY A 32 0.20 35.25 29.84
N ASN A 33 -1.03 35.57 29.44
CA ASN A 33 -1.90 34.63 28.75
C ASN A 33 -1.15 34.18 27.49
N GLY A 34 -0.24 33.21 27.65
CA GLY A 34 0.46 32.58 26.54
C GLY A 34 -0.56 31.74 25.81
N ALA A 35 -1.02 32.19 24.66
CA ALA A 35 -1.47 31.26 23.64
C ALA A 35 -0.28 30.30 23.43
N VAL A 36 -0.38 29.09 23.97
CA VAL A 36 0.65 28.07 23.78
C VAL A 36 0.69 27.82 22.28
N GLY A 37 1.77 28.28 21.65
CA GLY A 37 1.96 28.10 20.22
C GLY A 37 1.92 26.62 19.86
N VAL A 38 1.38 26.29 18.69
CA VAL A 38 1.38 24.90 18.21
C VAL A 38 2.83 24.47 17.99
N GLU A 39 3.23 23.37 18.63
CA GLU A 39 4.56 22.78 18.44
C GLU A 39 4.55 21.80 17.26
N TYR A 40 5.57 21.92 16.40
CA TYR A 40 5.73 21.10 15.20
C TYR A 40 6.95 20.15 15.28
N GLY A 41 7.72 20.21 16.37
CA GLY A 41 8.94 19.40 16.52
C GLY A 41 9.93 19.64 15.36
N PRO A 42 10.58 18.58 14.84
CA PRO A 42 11.53 18.69 13.72
C PRO A 42 10.86 18.79 12.35
N TYR A 43 9.52 18.80 12.28
CA TYR A 43 8.79 18.68 11.02
C TYR A 43 8.57 20.04 10.35
N SER A 44 8.77 20.09 9.02
CA SER A 44 8.39 21.23 8.21
C SER A 44 6.87 21.40 8.20
N THR A 45 6.41 22.64 8.30
CA THR A 45 5.00 23.04 8.10
C THR A 45 4.72 23.49 6.67
N GLN A 46 5.76 23.63 5.86
CA GLN A 46 5.67 24.02 4.45
C GLN A 46 5.48 22.78 3.58
N ARG A 47 4.63 22.91 2.55
CA ARG A 47 4.55 21.90 1.48
C ARG A 47 5.92 21.78 0.82
N ILE A 48 6.20 20.57 0.34
CA ILE A 48 7.44 20.29 -0.37
C ILE A 48 7.37 21.05 -1.69
N ALA A 49 8.39 21.88 -1.94
CA ALA A 49 8.54 22.57 -3.21
C ALA A 49 9.00 21.56 -4.27
N GLY A 50 8.11 21.19 -5.19
CA GLY A 50 8.45 20.30 -6.31
C GLY A 50 7.30 19.42 -6.75
N ASP A 51 7.58 18.57 -7.75
CA ASP A 51 6.76 17.43 -8.11
C ASP A 51 7.57 16.15 -7.84
N TYR A 52 6.89 15.04 -7.57
CA TYR A 52 7.52 13.72 -7.47
C TYR A 52 7.58 12.99 -8.82
N ASP A 53 7.28 13.72 -9.89
CA ASP A 53 7.02 13.20 -11.23
C ASP A 53 8.04 13.66 -12.28
N ALA A 54 9.10 14.34 -11.86
CA ALA A 54 10.22 14.77 -12.67
C ALA A 54 11.56 14.35 -12.03
N PRO A 55 12.55 13.92 -12.84
CA PRO A 55 12.48 13.71 -14.29
C PRO A 55 11.67 12.45 -14.67
N SER A 56 11.54 12.18 -15.97
CA SER A 56 10.95 10.94 -16.48
C SER A 56 11.68 9.71 -15.92
N SER A 57 10.91 8.70 -15.52
CA SER A 57 11.43 7.47 -14.92
C SER A 57 10.57 6.28 -15.35
N LEU A 58 11.19 5.30 -16.01
CA LEU A 58 10.50 4.08 -16.42
C LEU A 58 9.95 3.31 -15.20
N ALA A 59 10.72 3.23 -14.11
CA ALA A 59 10.31 2.53 -12.90
C ALA A 59 9.06 3.16 -12.27
N ARG A 60 9.04 4.51 -12.17
CA ARG A 60 7.86 5.25 -11.71
C ARG A 60 6.66 5.02 -12.62
N GLY A 61 6.90 5.05 -13.94
CA GLY A 61 5.88 4.80 -14.94
C GLY A 61 5.25 3.40 -14.84
N VAL A 62 6.07 2.36 -14.66
CA VAL A 62 5.60 0.98 -14.44
C VAL A 62 4.76 0.89 -13.18
N LEU A 63 5.20 1.50 -12.07
CA LEU A 63 4.41 1.54 -10.84
C LEU A 63 3.06 2.25 -11.04
N ALA A 64 3.07 3.42 -11.67
CA ALA A 64 1.85 4.18 -11.94
C ALA A 64 0.87 3.42 -12.86
N GLU A 65 1.39 2.71 -13.86
CA GLU A 65 0.58 1.86 -14.75
C GLU A 65 0.01 0.64 -14.02
N SER A 66 0.80 0.00 -13.15
CA SER A 66 0.32 -1.07 -12.27
C SER A 66 -0.82 -0.60 -11.36
N LEU A 67 -0.73 0.61 -10.80
CA LEU A 67 -1.77 1.19 -9.97
C LEU A 67 -3.04 1.51 -10.78
N ARG A 68 -2.90 2.06 -11.99
CA ARG A 68 -4.02 2.26 -12.94
C ARG A 68 -4.70 0.93 -13.29
N LEU A 69 -3.93 -0.14 -13.48
CA LEU A 69 -4.47 -1.46 -13.77
C LEU A 69 -5.30 -2.02 -12.58
N GLY A 70 -4.94 -1.67 -11.35
CA GLY A 70 -5.67 -2.05 -10.14
C GLY A 70 -7.09 -1.49 -10.02
N GLU A 71 -7.40 -0.40 -10.75
CA GLU A 71 -8.77 0.14 -10.89
C GLU A 71 -9.69 -0.77 -11.71
N HIS A 72 -9.08 -1.60 -12.55
CA HIS A 72 -9.79 -2.45 -13.50
C HIS A 72 -9.79 -3.92 -13.07
N LEU A 73 -9.22 -4.26 -11.91
CA LEU A 73 -9.28 -5.61 -11.36
C LEU A 73 -10.72 -5.89 -10.87
N ALA A 74 -11.34 -6.99 -11.26
CA ALA A 74 -12.53 -7.48 -10.56
C ALA A 74 -12.06 -8.23 -9.31
N TYR A 75 -12.56 -7.87 -8.13
CA TYR A 75 -12.16 -8.59 -6.93
C TYR A 75 -12.69 -10.01 -6.95
N PRO A 76 -11.93 -10.98 -6.41
CA PRO A 76 -12.42 -12.33 -6.21
C PRO A 76 -13.79 -12.45 -5.54
N GLY A 77 -14.12 -11.59 -4.57
CA GLY A 77 -15.43 -11.58 -3.90
C GLY A 77 -16.59 -11.09 -4.77
N GLU A 78 -16.33 -10.36 -5.85
CA GLU A 78 -17.33 -9.97 -6.87
C GLU A 78 -17.58 -11.11 -7.87
N VAL A 79 -16.60 -12.01 -8.03
CA VAL A 79 -16.72 -13.24 -8.82
C VAL A 79 -17.51 -14.30 -8.03
N ASP A 80 -17.16 -14.51 -6.77
CA ASP A 80 -17.84 -15.45 -5.86
C ASP A 80 -17.98 -14.79 -4.47
N SER A 81 -19.21 -14.44 -4.11
CA SER A 81 -19.55 -13.75 -2.86
C SER A 81 -19.24 -14.53 -1.57
N THR A 82 -18.86 -15.81 -1.69
CA THR A 82 -18.34 -16.61 -0.57
C THR A 82 -16.90 -16.26 -0.24
N LEU A 83 -16.12 -15.69 -1.17
CA LEU A 83 -14.72 -15.32 -1.00
C LEU A 83 -14.57 -13.97 -0.28
N ARG A 84 -14.88 -13.97 1.01
CA ARG A 84 -14.96 -12.76 1.84
C ARG A 84 -13.67 -12.39 2.54
N VAL A 85 -12.70 -13.31 2.61
CA VAL A 85 -11.45 -13.09 3.34
C VAL A 85 -10.35 -12.73 2.36
N GLY A 86 -9.91 -11.48 2.39
CA GLY A 86 -8.75 -11.02 1.64
C GLY A 86 -7.49 -11.79 2.02
N ARG A 87 -6.68 -12.14 1.02
CA ARG A 87 -5.40 -12.85 1.16
C ARG A 87 -4.22 -12.05 0.61
N GLY A 88 -4.40 -10.72 0.55
CA GLY A 88 -3.44 -9.80 -0.02
C GLY A 88 -3.59 -9.64 -1.53
N GLY A 89 -2.60 -8.97 -2.10
CA GLY A 89 -2.61 -8.49 -3.46
C GLY A 89 -1.93 -7.13 -3.54
N GLY A 90 -2.15 -6.43 -4.64
CA GLY A 90 -1.58 -5.13 -4.92
C GLY A 90 -0.79 -5.13 -6.23
N VAL A 91 0.22 -4.27 -6.29
CA VAL A 91 1.12 -4.15 -7.43
C VAL A 91 1.97 -5.41 -7.55
N ILE A 92 1.93 -6.03 -8.73
CA ILE A 92 2.69 -7.24 -9.09
C ILE A 92 3.97 -6.88 -9.83
N VAL A 93 3.96 -5.76 -10.56
CA VAL A 93 5.08 -5.32 -11.38
C VAL A 93 5.46 -3.91 -10.97
N ASP A 94 6.69 -3.76 -10.47
CA ASP A 94 7.27 -2.47 -10.10
C ASP A 94 8.79 -2.45 -10.39
N ILE A 95 9.53 -1.59 -9.68
CA ILE A 95 10.98 -1.46 -9.83
C ILE A 95 11.75 -2.71 -9.40
N ASP A 96 11.19 -3.51 -8.49
CA ASP A 96 11.77 -4.76 -7.99
C ASP A 96 11.45 -5.94 -8.92
N GLY A 97 10.64 -5.72 -9.96
CA GLY A 97 10.28 -6.69 -10.98
C GLY A 97 8.91 -7.29 -10.75
N VAL A 98 8.77 -8.59 -11.02
CA VAL A 98 7.51 -9.35 -10.88
C VAL A 98 7.48 -10.07 -9.53
N ASN A 99 6.46 -9.86 -8.71
CA ASN A 99 6.38 -10.42 -7.36
C ASN A 99 5.89 -11.90 -7.32
N ASP A 100 5.78 -12.43 -6.09
CA ASP A 100 5.50 -13.83 -5.77
C ASP A 100 4.04 -14.29 -5.93
N MET A 101 3.13 -13.41 -6.34
CA MET A 101 1.79 -13.84 -6.76
C MET A 101 1.81 -14.67 -8.05
N LEU A 102 2.91 -14.60 -8.80
CA LEU A 102 3.22 -15.54 -9.88
C LEU A 102 4.26 -16.54 -9.39
N SER A 103 4.14 -17.81 -9.80
CA SER A 103 5.12 -18.83 -9.45
C SER A 103 6.49 -18.50 -10.04
N GLY A 104 7.57 -19.00 -9.41
CA GLY A 104 8.93 -18.78 -9.94
C GLY A 104 9.13 -19.29 -11.38
N ALA A 105 8.37 -20.30 -11.81
CA ALA A 105 8.37 -20.76 -13.20
C ALA A 105 7.76 -19.72 -14.15
N GLN A 106 6.64 -19.12 -13.76
CA GLN A 106 5.98 -18.06 -14.53
C GLN A 106 6.84 -16.79 -14.56
N GLN A 107 7.44 -16.39 -13.44
CA GLN A 107 8.36 -15.25 -13.38
C GLN A 107 9.56 -15.44 -14.34
N ARG A 108 10.17 -16.62 -14.35
CA ARG A 108 11.25 -16.94 -15.30
C ARG A 108 10.78 -16.88 -16.75
N ALA A 109 9.59 -17.41 -17.05
CA ALA A 109 9.00 -17.34 -18.38
C ALA A 109 8.75 -15.88 -18.84
N LEU A 110 8.47 -14.98 -17.90
CA LEU A 110 8.25 -13.57 -18.15
C LEU A 110 9.52 -12.73 -18.34
N SER A 111 10.70 -13.23 -17.95
CA SER A 111 11.95 -12.45 -17.92
C SER A 111 12.38 -11.84 -19.28
N GLY A 112 11.93 -12.42 -20.40
CA GLY A 112 12.21 -11.91 -21.75
C GLY A 112 11.17 -10.93 -22.30
N PHE A 113 10.10 -10.65 -21.56
CA PHE A 113 8.99 -9.83 -22.05
C PHE A 113 9.03 -8.41 -21.48
N ALA A 114 8.70 -7.42 -22.31
CA ALA A 114 8.43 -6.08 -21.83
C ALA A 114 7.05 -6.06 -21.17
N ILE A 115 7.02 -5.89 -19.84
CA ILE A 115 5.79 -5.73 -19.07
C ILE A 115 5.65 -4.25 -18.72
N ASN A 116 4.48 -3.68 -18.94
CA ASN A 116 4.19 -2.27 -18.67
C ASN A 116 3.62 -2.05 -17.27
N GLY A 117 2.90 -3.03 -16.73
CA GLY A 117 2.38 -3.00 -15.36
C GLY A 117 1.70 -4.31 -14.99
N GLY A 118 1.40 -4.47 -13.71
CA GLY A 118 0.73 -5.66 -13.19
C GLY A 118 0.11 -5.42 -11.82
N PHE A 119 -1.08 -5.98 -11.62
CA PHE A 119 -1.85 -5.84 -10.38
C PHE A 119 -2.65 -7.12 -10.11
N GLY A 120 -2.87 -7.48 -8.86
CA GLY A 120 -3.60 -8.69 -8.53
C GLY A 120 -4.23 -8.70 -7.15
N ALA A 121 -5.12 -9.65 -6.91
CA ALA A 121 -5.73 -9.89 -5.61
C ALA A 121 -5.95 -11.38 -5.37
N ILE A 122 -5.96 -11.76 -4.10
CA ILE A 122 -6.30 -13.10 -3.64
C ILE A 122 -7.41 -12.97 -2.61
N ALA A 123 -8.43 -13.82 -2.70
CA ALA A 123 -9.39 -13.99 -1.61
C ALA A 123 -9.78 -15.46 -1.44
N ALA A 124 -10.25 -15.78 -0.24
CA ALA A 124 -10.69 -17.11 0.14
C ALA A 124 -12.02 -17.05 0.93
N ASP A 125 -12.66 -18.21 1.10
CA ASP A 125 -13.89 -18.36 1.87
C ASP A 125 -13.69 -18.33 3.39
N ARG A 126 -12.43 -18.42 3.86
CA ARG A 126 -12.05 -18.49 5.27
C ARG A 126 -10.68 -17.88 5.52
N GLU A 127 -10.17 -17.91 6.76
CA GLU A 127 -8.76 -17.61 7.09
C GLU A 127 -7.83 -18.79 6.77
N TYR A 128 -6.55 -18.52 6.48
CA TYR A 128 -5.63 -19.58 6.07
C TYR A 128 -5.35 -20.49 7.25
N ARG A 129 -5.60 -21.78 7.07
CA ARG A 129 -5.31 -22.81 8.06
C ARG A 129 -4.68 -23.99 7.34
N ALA A 130 -3.46 -24.32 7.73
CA ALA A 130 -2.75 -25.46 7.16
C ALA A 130 -3.62 -26.73 7.21
N ASN A 131 -3.61 -27.50 6.13
CA ASN A 131 -4.34 -28.76 5.98
C ASN A 131 -5.88 -28.64 6.03
N GLN A 132 -6.45 -27.46 5.77
CA GLN A 132 -7.89 -27.30 5.58
C GLN A 132 -8.22 -27.03 4.12
N ALA A 133 -9.22 -27.73 3.59
CA ALA A 133 -9.77 -27.40 2.28
C ALA A 133 -10.44 -26.02 2.34
N GLU A 134 -10.17 -25.20 1.33
CA GLU A 134 -10.72 -23.85 1.19
C GLU A 134 -11.09 -23.60 -0.27
N ARG A 135 -11.98 -22.63 -0.49
CA ARG A 135 -12.17 -22.03 -1.81
C ARG A 135 -11.32 -20.77 -1.86
N MET A 136 -10.47 -20.66 -2.87
CA MET A 136 -9.59 -19.51 -3.05
C MET A 136 -9.50 -19.15 -4.52
N LEU A 137 -9.46 -17.86 -4.80
CA LEU A 137 -9.25 -17.34 -6.14
C LEU A 137 -8.13 -16.29 -6.10
N SER A 138 -7.13 -16.47 -6.95
CA SER A 138 -6.04 -15.53 -7.21
C SER A 138 -6.18 -15.01 -8.64
N MET A 139 -6.32 -13.70 -8.77
CA MET A 139 -6.48 -13.01 -10.05
C MET A 139 -5.33 -12.05 -10.23
N VAL A 140 -4.68 -12.10 -11.38
CA VAL A 140 -3.58 -11.21 -11.77
C VAL A 140 -3.84 -10.66 -13.15
N LEU A 141 -3.63 -9.35 -13.30
CA LEU A 141 -3.61 -8.64 -14.56
C LEU A 141 -2.16 -8.25 -14.88
N LEU A 142 -1.75 -8.46 -16.14
CA LEU A 142 -0.45 -8.02 -16.65
C LEU A 142 -0.66 -7.25 -17.95
N ALA A 143 -0.25 -5.98 -17.98
CA ALA A 143 -0.33 -5.13 -19.15
C ALA A 143 0.96 -5.22 -19.98
N PHE A 144 0.81 -5.41 -21.28
CA PHE A 144 1.90 -5.49 -22.25
C PHE A 144 1.81 -4.36 -23.29
N PRO A 145 2.90 -4.08 -24.02
CA PRO A 145 2.91 -3.06 -25.08
C PRO A 145 1.88 -3.30 -26.18
N ASP A 146 1.62 -4.56 -26.52
CA ASP A 146 0.72 -4.96 -27.58
C ASP A 146 0.15 -6.37 -27.34
N GLU A 147 -0.89 -6.72 -28.10
CA GLU A 147 -1.61 -7.98 -28.01
C GLU A 147 -0.75 -9.18 -28.41
N GLN A 148 0.18 -9.03 -29.34
CA GLN A 148 1.07 -10.11 -29.77
C GLN A 148 2.03 -10.51 -28.63
N THR A 149 2.59 -9.52 -27.94
CA THR A 149 3.45 -9.70 -26.77
C THR A 149 2.66 -10.32 -25.63
N ALA A 150 1.43 -9.86 -25.38
CA ALA A 150 0.54 -10.43 -24.36
C ALA A 150 0.24 -11.92 -24.63
N ASN A 151 -0.13 -12.28 -25.87
CA ASN A 151 -0.37 -13.68 -26.27
C ASN A 151 0.87 -14.55 -26.09
N SER A 152 2.04 -14.05 -26.50
CA SER A 152 3.29 -14.78 -26.36
C SER A 152 3.68 -14.99 -24.90
N ALA A 153 3.48 -13.98 -24.05
CA ALA A 153 3.73 -14.06 -22.62
C ALA A 153 2.74 -15.00 -21.92
N ALA A 154 1.45 -14.94 -22.26
CA ALA A 154 0.44 -15.86 -21.75
C ALA A 154 0.78 -17.32 -22.08
N ALA A 155 1.15 -17.60 -23.33
CA ALA A 155 1.57 -18.92 -23.77
C ALA A 155 2.83 -19.40 -23.03
N ALA A 156 3.82 -18.53 -22.85
CA ALA A 156 5.05 -18.86 -22.12
C ALA A 156 4.77 -19.19 -20.64
N MET A 157 3.94 -18.38 -19.96
CA MET A 157 3.54 -18.65 -18.58
C MET A 157 2.74 -19.95 -18.46
N ALA A 158 1.73 -20.15 -19.31
CA ALA A 158 0.89 -21.34 -19.30
C ALA A 158 1.72 -22.60 -19.54
N ARG A 159 2.67 -22.55 -20.47
CA ARG A 159 3.59 -23.65 -20.76
C ARG A 159 4.52 -23.94 -19.58
N ALA A 160 5.15 -22.91 -19.03
CA ALA A 160 6.07 -23.05 -17.91
C ALA A 160 5.38 -23.62 -16.66
N ASP A 161 4.13 -23.25 -16.42
CA ASP A 161 3.33 -23.78 -15.32
C ASP A 161 2.89 -25.24 -15.59
N PHE A 162 2.45 -25.55 -16.82
CA PHE A 162 2.11 -26.92 -17.23
C PHE A 162 3.30 -27.88 -17.10
N ASP A 163 4.49 -27.44 -17.48
CA ASP A 163 5.69 -28.27 -17.50
C ASP A 163 6.19 -28.64 -16.09
N GLN A 164 5.72 -27.97 -15.03
CA GLN A 164 6.06 -28.30 -13.64
C GLN A 164 5.59 -29.71 -13.23
N ALA A 165 4.56 -30.23 -13.90
CA ALA A 165 4.06 -31.59 -13.70
C ALA A 165 3.54 -32.17 -15.02
N ALA A 166 4.31 -32.06 -16.11
CA ALA A 166 3.87 -32.36 -17.48
C ALA A 166 3.21 -33.74 -17.67
N ALA A 167 3.64 -34.76 -16.91
CA ALA A 167 3.09 -36.11 -16.97
C ALA A 167 1.74 -36.26 -16.24
N GLU A 168 1.44 -35.36 -15.31
CA GLU A 168 0.23 -35.36 -14.48
C GLU A 168 -0.78 -34.30 -14.92
N ASN A 169 -0.31 -33.19 -15.52
CA ASN A 169 -1.16 -32.10 -15.95
C ASN A 169 -1.95 -32.47 -17.21
N ALA A 170 -3.22 -32.05 -17.24
CA ALA A 170 -4.12 -32.20 -18.35
C ALA A 170 -4.69 -30.84 -18.77
N PRO A 171 -4.80 -30.55 -20.08
CA PRO A 171 -5.44 -29.32 -20.55
C PRO A 171 -6.94 -29.35 -20.26
N LEU A 172 -7.53 -28.17 -20.07
CA LEU A 172 -8.97 -27.97 -19.96
C LEU A 172 -9.41 -26.85 -20.91
N SER A 173 -10.60 -26.98 -21.48
CA SER A 173 -11.26 -25.88 -22.20
C SER A 173 -12.14 -25.10 -21.23
N ILE A 174 -12.15 -23.77 -21.32
CA ILE A 174 -13.00 -22.93 -20.49
C ILE A 174 -14.28 -22.59 -21.25
N PRO A 175 -15.48 -22.97 -20.76
CA PRO A 175 -16.74 -22.65 -21.41
C PRO A 175 -16.90 -21.14 -21.65
N GLY A 176 -17.27 -20.75 -22.88
CA GLY A 176 -17.40 -19.34 -23.27
C GLY A 176 -16.07 -18.64 -23.61
N TYR A 177 -14.92 -19.23 -23.31
CA TYR A 177 -13.59 -18.64 -23.52
C TYR A 177 -12.64 -19.64 -24.20
N PRO A 178 -12.88 -20.03 -25.46
CA PRO A 178 -12.08 -21.05 -26.15
C PRO A 178 -10.62 -20.64 -26.39
N ALA A 179 -10.30 -19.35 -26.32
CA ALA A 179 -8.93 -18.83 -26.42
C ALA A 179 -8.15 -18.92 -25.09
N ALA A 180 -8.82 -19.24 -23.98
CA ALA A 180 -8.14 -19.37 -22.70
C ALA A 180 -7.23 -20.60 -22.70
N LEU A 181 -5.99 -20.41 -22.24
CA LEU A 181 -5.06 -21.49 -21.96
C LEU A 181 -5.36 -21.96 -20.54
N ALA A 182 -5.78 -23.20 -20.34
CA ALA A 182 -6.05 -23.71 -19.00
C ALA A 182 -5.56 -25.14 -18.85
N HIS A 183 -5.10 -25.46 -17.65
CA HIS A 183 -4.78 -26.81 -17.28
C HIS A 183 -4.99 -27.03 -15.78
N TRP A 184 -5.09 -28.29 -15.43
CA TRP A 184 -5.20 -28.75 -14.06
C TRP A 184 -4.45 -30.07 -13.93
N ARG A 185 -4.34 -30.57 -12.71
CA ARG A 185 -3.88 -31.92 -12.43
C ARG A 185 -5.05 -32.75 -11.95
N PRO A 186 -5.48 -33.80 -12.68
CA PRO A 186 -6.57 -34.67 -12.25
C PRO A 186 -6.38 -35.18 -10.82
N GLY A 187 -7.42 -35.04 -10.01
CA GLY A 187 -7.39 -35.39 -8.57
C GLY A 187 -6.88 -34.29 -7.65
N VAL A 188 -6.36 -33.17 -8.17
CA VAL A 188 -6.00 -31.98 -7.39
C VAL A 188 -7.03 -30.88 -7.62
N PRO A 189 -7.57 -30.25 -6.56
CA PRO A 189 -8.68 -29.31 -6.69
C PRO A 189 -8.22 -27.90 -7.07
N THR A 190 -7.31 -27.78 -8.04
CA THR A 190 -6.77 -26.50 -8.51
C THR A 190 -6.71 -26.43 -10.02
N ILE A 191 -6.84 -25.22 -10.57
CA ILE A 191 -6.74 -24.92 -12.00
C ILE A 191 -5.98 -23.62 -12.20
N GLY A 192 -5.08 -23.59 -13.19
CA GLY A 192 -4.43 -22.38 -13.68
C GLY A 192 -4.97 -22.04 -15.07
N SER A 193 -5.26 -20.76 -15.32
CA SER A 193 -5.73 -20.30 -16.62
C SER A 193 -5.24 -18.90 -16.99
N TRP A 194 -5.01 -18.68 -18.28
CA TRP A 194 -4.58 -17.42 -18.88
C TRP A 194 -5.47 -17.07 -20.06
N LEU A 195 -5.99 -15.85 -20.07
CA LEU A 195 -6.77 -15.29 -21.18
C LEU A 195 -6.19 -13.93 -21.55
N VAL A 196 -6.07 -13.65 -22.84
CA VAL A 196 -5.64 -12.35 -23.34
C VAL A 196 -6.87 -11.54 -23.76
N VAL A 197 -6.96 -10.31 -23.26
CA VAL A 197 -7.95 -9.31 -23.67
C VAL A 197 -7.17 -8.08 -24.12
N LYS A 198 -7.16 -7.80 -25.43
CA LYS A 198 -6.30 -6.78 -26.04
C LYS A 198 -4.83 -7.04 -25.66
N SER A 199 -4.14 -6.08 -25.06
CA SER A 199 -2.76 -6.24 -24.57
C SER A 199 -2.65 -6.53 -23.07
N VAL A 200 -3.73 -7.03 -22.43
CA VAL A 200 -3.72 -7.44 -21.03
C VAL A 200 -3.90 -8.95 -20.90
N VAL A 201 -3.02 -9.59 -20.14
CA VAL A 201 -3.19 -11.00 -19.74
C VAL A 201 -3.93 -11.05 -18.42
N ILE A 202 -5.03 -11.80 -18.38
CA ILE A 202 -5.77 -12.18 -17.18
C ILE A 202 -5.32 -13.59 -16.78
N ARG A 203 -4.60 -13.68 -15.66
CA ARG A 203 -4.24 -14.96 -15.04
C ARG A 203 -5.20 -15.25 -13.88
N VAL A 204 -5.79 -16.43 -13.91
CA VAL A 204 -6.66 -16.94 -12.86
C VAL A 204 -6.07 -18.22 -12.29
N PHE A 205 -6.00 -18.30 -10.97
CA PHE A 205 -5.80 -19.57 -10.27
C PHE A 205 -6.94 -19.75 -9.29
N ALA A 206 -7.66 -20.86 -9.45
CA ALA A 206 -8.74 -21.23 -8.55
C ALA A 206 -8.36 -22.50 -7.81
N GLN A 207 -8.65 -22.51 -6.51
CA GLN A 207 -8.63 -23.68 -5.65
C GLN A 207 -10.04 -23.89 -5.11
N LEU A 208 -10.52 -25.12 -5.16
CA LEU A 208 -11.80 -25.53 -4.61
C LEU A 208 -11.60 -26.61 -3.54
N THR A 209 -12.70 -27.07 -2.94
CA THR A 209 -12.69 -28.16 -1.96
C THR A 209 -12.67 -29.55 -2.61
N GLU A 210 -13.01 -29.64 -3.90
CA GLU A 210 -13.18 -30.90 -4.63
C GLU A 210 -12.48 -30.84 -5.99
N ALA A 211 -11.84 -31.94 -6.37
CA ALA A 211 -11.16 -32.09 -7.66
C ALA A 211 -12.17 -32.44 -8.76
N ASN A 212 -12.96 -31.46 -9.16
CA ASN A 212 -13.98 -31.59 -10.20
C ASN A 212 -13.68 -30.61 -11.35
N PRO A 213 -13.41 -31.10 -12.58
CA PRO A 213 -13.04 -30.25 -13.70
C PRO A 213 -14.17 -29.29 -14.13
N ASP A 214 -15.44 -29.69 -14.01
CA ASP A 214 -16.57 -28.83 -14.37
C ASP A 214 -16.70 -27.67 -13.38
N LEU A 215 -16.52 -27.92 -12.08
CA LEU A 215 -16.54 -26.86 -11.06
C LEU A 215 -15.34 -25.91 -11.21
N LEU A 216 -14.16 -26.44 -11.50
CA LEU A 216 -12.94 -25.66 -11.70
C LEU A 216 -13.05 -24.76 -12.95
N THR A 217 -13.49 -25.31 -14.08
CA THR A 217 -13.68 -24.53 -15.31
C THR A 217 -14.79 -23.49 -15.17
N ALA A 218 -15.87 -23.80 -14.45
CA ALA A 218 -16.92 -22.83 -14.14
C ALA A 218 -16.41 -21.66 -13.27
N ALA A 219 -15.57 -21.93 -12.27
CA ALA A 219 -14.96 -20.88 -11.45
C ALA A 219 -14.09 -19.92 -12.28
N VAL A 220 -13.30 -20.47 -13.21
CA VAL A 220 -12.49 -19.67 -14.14
C VAL A 220 -13.37 -18.88 -15.13
N ALA A 221 -14.41 -19.51 -15.69
CA ALA A 221 -15.33 -18.83 -16.60
C ALA A 221 -16.05 -17.65 -15.93
N ASN A 222 -16.49 -17.82 -14.67
CA ASN A 222 -17.07 -16.74 -13.87
C ASN A 222 -16.07 -15.61 -13.63
N ALA A 223 -14.80 -15.93 -13.36
CA ALA A 223 -13.75 -14.93 -13.18
C ALA A 223 -13.56 -14.11 -14.46
N TYR A 224 -13.47 -14.76 -15.63
CA TYR A 224 -13.37 -14.05 -16.90
C TYR A 224 -14.62 -13.23 -17.24
N GLN A 225 -15.82 -13.72 -16.90
CA GLN A 225 -17.07 -12.99 -17.11
C GLN A 225 -17.14 -11.67 -16.33
N ARG A 226 -16.51 -11.60 -15.15
CA ARG A 226 -16.39 -10.35 -14.39
C ARG A 226 -15.21 -9.51 -14.84
N GLN A 227 -14.06 -10.14 -15.07
CA GLN A 227 -12.81 -9.43 -15.29
C GLN A 227 -12.68 -8.83 -16.70
N ALA A 228 -13.13 -9.53 -17.75
CA ALA A 228 -12.96 -9.04 -19.11
C ALA A 228 -13.71 -7.71 -19.34
N PRO A 229 -14.98 -7.53 -18.93
CA PRO A 229 -15.66 -6.24 -19.01
C PRO A 229 -15.06 -5.17 -18.08
N ALA A 230 -14.45 -5.54 -16.95
CA ALA A 230 -13.81 -4.57 -16.06
C ALA A 230 -12.59 -3.87 -16.70
N LEU A 231 -12.02 -4.47 -17.76
CA LEU A 231 -10.98 -3.86 -18.60
C LEU A 231 -11.54 -2.91 -19.67
N ASP A 232 -12.86 -2.72 -19.76
CA ASP A 232 -13.45 -1.74 -20.66
C ASP A 232 -12.98 -0.33 -20.29
N GLY A 233 -12.53 0.42 -21.29
CA GLY A 233 -11.92 1.75 -21.08
C GLY A 233 -10.46 1.73 -20.64
N PHE A 234 -9.89 0.58 -20.25
CA PHE A 234 -8.46 0.49 -20.01
C PHE A 234 -7.68 0.45 -21.33
N ALA A 235 -6.77 1.40 -21.49
CA ALA A 235 -5.81 1.45 -22.58
C ALA A 235 -4.40 1.49 -21.96
N PRO A 236 -3.58 0.45 -22.19
CA PRO A 236 -2.23 0.44 -21.66
C PRO A 236 -1.41 1.62 -22.18
N THR A 237 -0.62 2.19 -21.29
CA THR A 237 0.34 3.24 -21.65
C THR A 237 1.38 2.66 -22.60
N THR A 238 1.64 3.34 -23.72
CA THR A 238 2.65 2.89 -24.69
C THR A 238 4.04 2.95 -24.09
N ARG A 239 4.95 2.08 -24.57
CA ARG A 239 6.27 1.90 -23.95
C ARG A 239 7.10 3.19 -23.91
N ASP A 240 6.95 4.04 -24.92
CA ASP A 240 7.64 5.33 -25.05
C ASP A 240 7.06 6.43 -24.15
N GLN A 241 5.78 6.35 -23.79
CA GLN A 241 5.13 7.30 -22.87
C GLN A 241 5.19 6.85 -21.42
N LEU A 242 5.44 5.58 -21.16
CA LEU A 242 5.48 5.01 -19.81
C LEU A 242 6.41 5.80 -18.86
N PRO A 243 7.64 6.22 -19.23
CA PRO A 243 8.49 7.01 -18.34
C PRO A 243 7.95 8.40 -17.95
N LYS A 244 6.93 8.91 -18.65
CA LYS A 244 6.28 10.20 -18.37
C LYS A 244 5.00 10.05 -17.56
N LEU A 245 4.54 8.82 -17.33
CA LEU A 245 3.33 8.58 -16.57
C LEU A 245 3.51 9.05 -15.12
N ALA A 246 2.64 9.96 -14.70
CA ALA A 246 2.68 10.54 -13.36
C ALA A 246 2.18 9.54 -12.32
N LEU A 247 2.94 9.41 -11.23
CA LEU A 247 2.53 8.69 -10.03
C LEU A 247 1.64 9.57 -9.15
N ASP A 248 1.86 10.88 -9.14
CA ASP A 248 1.10 11.83 -8.33
C ASP A 248 0.57 13.02 -9.16
N PRO A 249 -0.32 12.77 -10.13
CA PRO A 249 -0.79 13.79 -11.07
C PRO A 249 -1.52 14.96 -10.40
N ASN A 250 -1.99 14.79 -9.16
CA ASN A 250 -2.75 15.79 -8.40
C ASN A 250 -1.94 16.41 -7.25
N GLY A 251 -0.67 16.03 -7.07
CA GLY A 251 0.19 16.54 -6.00
C GLY A 251 -0.23 16.13 -4.59
N GLU A 252 -0.89 14.98 -4.42
CA GLU A 252 -1.34 14.48 -3.12
C GLU A 252 -0.18 14.07 -2.20
N LEU A 253 0.94 13.54 -2.73
CA LEU A 253 2.13 13.23 -1.93
C LEU A 253 2.78 14.50 -1.39
N THR A 254 2.71 15.62 -2.12
CA THR A 254 3.24 16.92 -1.65
C THR A 254 2.45 17.51 -0.49
N ARG A 255 1.24 17.00 -0.25
CA ARG A 255 0.37 17.35 0.88
C ARG A 255 0.65 16.50 2.13
N LEU A 256 1.63 15.61 2.08
CA LEU A 256 2.15 14.87 3.24
C LEU A 256 3.44 15.53 3.76
N VAL A 257 3.69 15.44 5.07
CA VAL A 257 4.95 15.91 5.66
C VAL A 257 6.14 15.14 5.07
N GLY A 258 7.14 15.85 4.55
CA GLY A 258 8.28 15.30 3.80
C GLY A 258 9.33 14.60 4.65
N THR A 259 9.00 13.43 5.21
CA THR A 259 9.94 12.59 5.97
C THR A 259 10.20 11.23 5.34
N ALA A 260 9.47 10.88 4.29
CA ALA A 260 9.64 9.62 3.58
C ALA A 260 10.75 9.71 2.52
N ASP A 261 11.35 8.56 2.19
CA ASP A 261 12.11 8.39 0.95
C ASP A 261 11.15 8.56 -0.24
N PRO A 262 11.37 9.52 -1.15
CA PRO A 262 10.49 9.77 -2.28
C PRO A 262 10.71 8.79 -3.45
N THR A 263 11.53 7.75 -3.27
CA THR A 263 11.69 6.69 -4.25
C THR A 263 10.36 5.96 -4.46
N PRO A 264 9.83 5.91 -5.71
CA PRO A 264 8.57 5.24 -6.02
C PRO A 264 8.54 3.80 -5.49
N ASN A 265 7.55 3.50 -4.65
CA ASN A 265 7.40 2.19 -4.04
C ASN A 265 5.93 1.91 -3.72
N ASN A 266 5.45 0.72 -4.11
CA ASN A 266 4.06 0.27 -3.96
C ASN A 266 3.60 0.01 -2.50
N MET A 267 4.40 0.33 -1.50
CA MET A 267 4.05 0.21 -0.08
C MET A 267 4.39 1.49 0.69
N THR A 268 5.47 2.17 0.32
CA THR A 268 5.99 3.31 1.08
C THR A 268 5.90 4.64 0.35
N PHE A 269 5.66 4.68 -0.97
CA PHE A 269 5.59 5.94 -1.71
C PHE A 269 4.81 5.80 -3.03
N ALA A 270 3.48 5.99 -2.96
CA ALA A 270 2.58 5.82 -4.10
C ALA A 270 1.24 6.54 -3.91
N VAL A 271 0.52 6.79 -5.01
CA VAL A 271 -0.86 7.26 -4.98
C VAL A 271 -1.77 6.18 -5.57
N TYR A 272 -2.71 5.72 -4.77
CA TYR A 272 -3.70 4.74 -5.15
C TYR A 272 -5.00 5.44 -5.47
N SER A 273 -5.71 4.86 -6.41
CA SER A 273 -7.15 4.95 -6.43
C SER A 273 -7.80 4.21 -5.26
N THR A 274 -9.05 4.52 -5.00
CA THR A 274 -9.86 3.80 -4.00
C THR A 274 -9.96 2.30 -4.25
N HIS A 275 -10.15 1.88 -5.51
CA HIS A 275 -10.27 0.46 -5.86
C HIS A 275 -8.93 -0.27 -5.65
N ALA A 276 -7.85 0.20 -6.27
CA ALA A 276 -6.52 -0.41 -6.05
C ALA A 276 -6.13 -0.49 -4.56
N PHE A 277 -6.39 0.56 -3.77
CA PHE A 277 -6.04 0.59 -2.35
C PHE A 277 -6.81 -0.45 -1.52
N ALA A 278 -8.08 -0.72 -1.86
CA ALA A 278 -8.90 -1.66 -1.10
C ALA A 278 -8.37 -3.10 -1.14
N VAL A 279 -7.56 -3.51 -2.12
CA VAL A 279 -6.89 -4.83 -2.08
C VAL A 279 -5.91 -4.95 -0.90
N LEU A 280 -5.35 -3.84 -0.43
CA LEU A 280 -4.29 -3.82 0.58
C LEU A 280 -4.82 -3.89 2.02
N VAL A 281 -6.14 -3.82 2.22
CA VAL A 281 -6.75 -3.81 3.54
C VAL A 281 -7.50 -5.12 3.84
N PRO A 282 -7.67 -5.52 5.12
CA PRO A 282 -8.23 -6.83 5.47
C PRO A 282 -9.66 -7.10 4.96
N ASP A 283 -10.50 -6.06 4.88
CA ASP A 283 -11.86 -6.12 4.31
C ASP A 283 -11.94 -5.21 3.06
N PRO A 284 -11.52 -5.69 1.88
CA PRO A 284 -11.51 -4.91 0.65
C PRO A 284 -12.90 -4.39 0.26
N ILE A 285 -13.93 -5.24 0.35
CA ILE A 285 -15.29 -4.91 -0.12
C ILE A 285 -15.92 -3.87 0.81
N GLY A 286 -15.85 -4.09 2.12
CA GLY A 286 -16.38 -3.12 3.09
C GLY A 286 -15.66 -1.78 3.02
N SER A 287 -14.34 -1.80 2.86
CA SER A 287 -13.53 -0.58 2.75
C SER A 287 -13.81 0.18 1.45
N LEU A 288 -13.91 -0.52 0.31
CA LEU A 288 -14.28 0.09 -0.96
C LEU A 288 -15.66 0.74 -0.90
N ALA A 289 -16.65 0.06 -0.31
CA ALA A 289 -17.99 0.61 -0.15
C ALA A 289 -17.98 1.88 0.71
N ALA A 290 -17.22 1.88 1.81
CA ALA A 290 -17.09 3.04 2.70
C ALA A 290 -16.39 4.21 2.01
N PHE A 291 -15.26 3.96 1.35
CA PHE A 291 -14.52 4.99 0.61
C PHE A 291 -15.34 5.57 -0.55
N THR A 292 -16.04 4.72 -1.31
CA THR A 292 -16.96 5.15 -2.37
C THR A 292 -18.09 6.02 -1.83
N LYS A 293 -18.68 5.64 -0.68
CA LYS A 293 -19.74 6.42 -0.03
C LYS A 293 -19.28 7.84 0.34
N GLN A 294 -18.02 8.01 0.77
CA GLN A 294 -17.44 9.32 1.06
C GLN A 294 -16.82 10.01 -0.16
N GLY A 295 -16.93 9.39 -1.34
CA GLY A 295 -16.34 9.90 -2.58
C GLY A 295 -14.82 10.10 -2.46
N VAL A 296 -14.12 9.14 -1.84
CA VAL A 296 -12.66 9.15 -1.83
C VAL A 296 -12.19 8.95 -3.27
N SER A 297 -11.38 9.88 -3.78
CA SER A 297 -10.81 9.82 -5.13
C SER A 297 -9.44 9.15 -5.14
N THR A 298 -8.59 9.47 -4.15
CA THR A 298 -7.21 9.03 -4.08
C THR A 298 -6.79 8.78 -2.63
N ILE A 299 -5.85 7.86 -2.47
CA ILE A 299 -5.13 7.60 -1.23
C ILE A 299 -3.63 7.70 -1.54
N ALA A 300 -2.97 8.74 -1.03
CA ALA A 300 -1.51 8.87 -1.13
C ALA A 300 -0.84 8.23 0.10
N VAL A 301 0.23 7.48 -0.11
CA VAL A 301 0.99 6.78 0.92
C VAL A 301 2.42 7.28 0.89
N ALA A 302 2.93 7.70 2.06
CA ALA A 302 4.32 8.08 2.26
C ALA A 302 4.83 7.52 3.61
N ASP A 303 5.38 6.31 3.58
CA ASP A 303 5.78 5.48 4.74
C ASP A 303 4.65 5.36 5.77
N ASN A 304 4.80 5.94 6.95
CA ASN A 304 3.83 5.94 8.04
C ASN A 304 2.64 6.89 7.86
N LYS A 305 2.49 7.52 6.70
CA LYS A 305 1.47 8.54 6.43
C LYS A 305 0.56 8.14 5.27
N PHE A 306 -0.74 8.37 5.45
CA PHE A 306 -1.78 8.08 4.45
C PHE A 306 -2.65 9.31 4.30
N LEU A 307 -2.83 9.83 3.09
CA LEU A 307 -3.70 10.96 2.81
C LEU A 307 -4.87 10.50 1.94
N TYR A 308 -6.08 10.60 2.47
CA TYR A 308 -7.32 10.32 1.76
C TYR A 308 -7.91 11.62 1.25
N ARG A 309 -8.19 11.69 -0.06
CA ARG A 309 -8.89 12.82 -0.68
C ARG A 309 -10.37 12.49 -0.82
N ALA A 310 -11.22 13.01 0.06
CA ALA A 310 -12.67 12.85 -0.02
C ALA A 310 -13.30 13.89 -0.97
N LYS A 311 -14.58 13.71 -1.30
CA LYS A 311 -15.30 14.60 -2.21
C LYS A 311 -15.37 16.05 -1.72
N ASN A 312 -15.53 16.25 -0.41
CA ASN A 312 -15.65 17.56 0.23
C ASN A 312 -15.36 17.47 1.74
N ALA A 313 -15.42 18.61 2.43
CA ALA A 313 -15.11 18.67 3.86
C ALA A 313 -16.09 17.92 4.78
N GLU A 314 -17.35 17.78 4.37
CA GLU A 314 -18.33 16.98 5.11
C GLU A 314 -18.01 15.49 5.00
N ALA A 315 -17.73 15.03 3.79
CA ALA A 315 -17.32 13.66 3.53
C ALA A 315 -15.98 13.33 4.21
N ALA A 316 -15.04 14.28 4.29
CA ALA A 316 -13.80 14.10 5.04
C ALA A 316 -14.06 13.89 6.54
N ARG A 317 -14.96 14.66 7.15
CA ARG A 317 -15.37 14.47 8.55
C ARG A 317 -16.03 13.10 8.76
N ALA A 318 -16.93 12.69 7.87
CA ALA A 318 -17.58 11.39 7.94
C ALA A 318 -16.58 10.23 7.72
N LEU A 319 -15.61 10.39 6.82
CA LEU A 319 -14.52 9.44 6.60
C LEU A 319 -13.63 9.31 7.83
N MET A 320 -13.28 10.43 8.48
CA MET A 320 -12.50 10.40 9.71
C MET A 320 -13.22 9.63 10.84
N THR A 321 -14.53 9.83 10.99
CA THR A 321 -15.35 9.02 11.92
C THR A 321 -15.28 7.54 11.57
N TYR A 322 -15.51 7.20 10.30
CA TYR A 322 -15.40 5.82 9.83
C TYR A 322 -14.01 5.21 10.13
N LEU A 323 -12.92 5.90 9.83
CA LEU A 323 -11.55 5.41 10.06
C LEU A 323 -11.22 5.23 11.55
N LEU A 324 -11.84 6.01 12.44
CA LEU A 324 -11.69 5.87 13.89
C LEU A 324 -12.51 4.70 14.46
N GLU A 325 -13.71 4.48 13.91
CA GLU A 325 -14.67 3.48 14.39
C GLU A 325 -14.49 2.10 13.75
N THR A 326 -13.88 2.04 12.56
CA THR A 326 -13.62 0.78 11.85
C THR A 326 -12.72 -0.09 12.72
N PRO A 327 -13.18 -1.30 13.10
CA PRO A 327 -12.35 -2.23 13.85
C PRO A 327 -11.08 -2.54 13.07
N SER A 328 -9.93 -2.16 13.62
CA SER A 328 -8.64 -2.69 13.17
C SER A 328 -8.33 -3.99 13.92
N THR A 329 -7.34 -4.75 13.44
CA THR A 329 -6.81 -5.94 14.15
C THR A 329 -6.29 -5.62 15.56
N ILE A 330 -6.13 -4.33 15.89
CA ILE A 330 -5.85 -3.82 17.24
C ILE A 330 -6.89 -2.75 17.62
N SER A 331 -7.20 -2.64 18.90
CA SER A 331 -7.89 -1.48 19.47
C SER A 331 -6.93 -0.32 19.72
N TYR A 332 -7.35 0.89 19.33
CA TYR A 332 -6.70 2.14 19.73
C TYR A 332 -7.58 2.87 20.74
N THR A 333 -7.05 3.14 21.93
CA THR A 333 -7.76 3.97 22.92
C THR A 333 -7.58 5.45 22.58
N PRO A 334 -8.64 6.27 22.60
CA PRO A 334 -8.53 7.71 22.36
C PRO A 334 -7.58 8.38 23.38
N ILE A 335 -6.73 9.28 22.90
CA ILE A 335 -5.92 10.19 23.71
C ILE A 335 -6.16 11.62 23.26
N SER A 336 -5.76 12.60 24.07
CA SER A 336 -5.87 14.02 23.69
C SER A 336 -5.18 14.28 22.35
N GLY A 337 -5.80 15.07 21.48
CA GLY A 337 -5.20 15.53 20.23
C GLY A 337 -4.14 16.62 20.44
N VAL A 338 -3.90 17.44 19.41
CA VAL A 338 -3.05 18.63 19.53
C VAL A 338 -3.89 19.79 20.06
N ALA A 339 -3.41 20.46 21.10
CA ALA A 339 -4.12 21.59 21.69
C ALA A 339 -4.34 22.70 20.64
N GLY A 340 -5.57 23.22 20.58
CA GLY A 340 -5.94 24.29 19.64
C GLY A 340 -6.25 23.84 18.21
N ILE A 341 -6.28 22.53 17.92
CA ILE A 341 -6.62 22.00 16.58
C ILE A 341 -7.69 20.90 16.69
N ASP A 342 -8.96 21.28 16.52
CA ASP A 342 -10.10 20.35 16.61
C ASP A 342 -10.11 19.27 15.51
N GLY A 343 -9.41 19.52 14.40
CA GLY A 343 -9.28 18.58 13.29
C GLY A 343 -8.37 17.38 13.56
N ILE A 344 -7.76 17.26 14.76
CA ILE A 344 -6.81 16.19 15.10
C ILE A 344 -7.38 15.29 16.20
N ARG A 345 -7.47 13.99 15.91
CA ARG A 345 -7.87 12.96 16.87
C ARG A 345 -6.82 11.87 16.93
N CYS A 346 -6.30 11.60 18.12
CA CYS A 346 -5.23 10.65 18.33
C CYS A 346 -5.69 9.44 19.13
N GLY A 347 -4.98 8.34 18.98
CA GLY A 347 -5.17 7.14 19.78
C GLY A 347 -3.87 6.38 20.01
N GLN A 348 -3.87 5.57 21.05
CA GLN A 348 -2.78 4.70 21.44
C GLN A 348 -3.20 3.24 21.28
N ALA A 349 -2.38 2.44 20.62
CA ALA A 349 -2.59 1.00 20.50
C ALA A 349 -2.54 0.33 21.88
N THR A 350 -3.50 -0.55 22.17
CA THR A 350 -3.50 -1.33 23.43
C THR A 350 -2.44 -2.43 23.45
N GLN A 351 -2.00 -2.86 22.26
CA GLN A 351 -0.98 -3.88 22.04
C GLN A 351 -0.32 -3.67 20.67
N PRO A 352 0.90 -4.17 20.42
CA PRO A 352 1.50 -4.17 19.09
C PRO A 352 0.64 -4.95 18.08
N ASN A 353 0.65 -4.54 16.80
CA ASN A 353 -0.06 -5.27 15.75
C ASN A 353 0.75 -6.53 15.40
N PRO A 354 0.23 -7.75 15.60
CA PRO A 354 0.96 -8.95 15.19
C PRO A 354 0.98 -9.15 13.67
N THR A 355 0.13 -8.41 12.92
CA THR A 355 -0.01 -8.54 11.46
C THR A 355 0.76 -7.49 10.67
N GLU A 356 1.32 -6.47 11.31
CA GLU A 356 2.13 -5.43 10.65
C GLU A 356 3.61 -5.64 10.97
N MET A 357 4.49 -5.51 9.97
CA MET A 357 5.94 -5.56 10.18
C MET A 357 6.47 -4.36 10.97
N LYS A 358 5.82 -3.19 10.84
CA LYS A 358 6.15 -1.96 11.56
C LYS A 358 4.93 -1.46 12.35
N PRO A 359 4.56 -2.13 13.46
CA PRO A 359 3.43 -1.69 14.26
C PRO A 359 3.76 -0.36 14.93
N TYR A 360 2.87 0.63 14.77
CA TYR A 360 3.00 1.93 15.44
C TYR A 360 2.17 1.98 16.71
N ARG A 361 2.78 2.44 17.81
CA ARG A 361 2.10 2.56 19.10
C ARG A 361 1.06 3.69 19.13
N PHE A 362 1.30 4.78 18.40
CA PHE A 362 0.44 5.95 18.37
C PHE A 362 0.03 6.29 16.93
N ARG A 363 -1.22 6.69 16.74
CA ARG A 363 -1.72 7.21 15.47
C ARG A 363 -2.58 8.43 15.70
N CYS A 364 -2.54 9.38 14.76
CA CYS A 364 -3.47 10.49 14.72
C CYS A 364 -4.12 10.56 13.34
N PHE A 365 -5.41 10.88 13.33
CA PHE A 365 -6.14 11.30 12.14
C PHE A 365 -6.27 12.82 12.15
N VAL A 366 -6.01 13.43 11.00
CA VAL A 366 -5.97 14.88 10.78
C VAL A 366 -6.92 15.22 9.65
N THR A 367 -7.97 15.99 9.91
CA THR A 367 -8.88 16.47 8.87
C THR A 367 -8.64 17.94 8.59
N ARG A 368 -8.49 18.30 7.31
CA ARG A 368 -8.45 19.69 6.84
C ARG A 368 -9.01 19.79 5.43
N GLY A 369 -10.00 20.67 5.24
CA GLY A 369 -10.71 20.76 3.96
C GLY A 369 -11.34 19.41 3.58
N ALA A 370 -11.15 18.99 2.33
CA ALA A 370 -11.63 17.72 1.79
C ALA A 370 -10.69 16.53 2.06
N SER A 371 -9.63 16.69 2.84
CA SER A 371 -8.62 15.66 3.04
C SER A 371 -8.58 15.16 4.48
N VAL A 372 -8.31 13.86 4.64
CA VAL A 372 -8.03 13.21 5.93
C VAL A 372 -6.65 12.57 5.84
N ALA A 373 -5.73 12.91 6.74
CA ALA A 373 -4.44 12.23 6.86
C ALA A 373 -4.43 11.32 8.09
N ARG A 374 -3.84 10.13 7.95
CA ARG A 374 -3.39 9.29 9.07
C ARG A 374 -1.88 9.46 9.19
N VAL A 375 -1.40 9.73 10.40
CA VAL A 375 0.03 9.73 10.73
C VAL A 375 0.27 8.81 11.92
N ALA A 376 1.45 8.19 12.00
CA ALA A 376 1.73 7.21 13.04
C ALA A 376 3.18 7.30 13.56
N SER A 377 3.40 7.04 14.84
CA SER A 377 4.74 7.01 15.45
C SER A 377 4.77 6.05 16.64
N ASN A 378 5.97 5.73 17.12
CA ASN A 378 6.17 4.97 18.36
C ASN A 378 6.35 5.86 19.59
N GLN A 379 6.32 7.19 19.43
CA GLN A 379 6.39 8.16 20.53
C GLN A 379 5.19 9.11 20.52
N ASP A 380 4.61 9.39 21.70
CA ASP A 380 3.42 10.23 21.84
C ASP A 380 3.69 11.69 21.42
N THR A 381 4.80 12.26 21.88
CA THR A 381 5.20 13.64 21.52
C THR A 381 5.45 13.77 20.02
N ASP A 382 6.14 12.80 19.43
CA ASP A 382 6.46 12.79 18.01
C ASP A 382 5.21 12.69 17.12
N VAL A 383 4.24 11.82 17.45
CA VAL A 383 3.00 11.73 16.65
C VAL A 383 2.20 13.03 16.67
N ARG A 384 2.24 13.77 17.79
CA ARG A 384 1.55 15.06 17.95
C ARG A 384 2.21 16.15 17.13
N TRP A 385 3.54 16.23 17.17
CA TRP A 385 4.31 17.14 16.33
C TRP A 385 4.08 16.84 14.84
N LEU A 386 4.09 15.57 14.45
CA LEU A 386 3.81 15.14 13.08
C LEU A 386 2.38 15.47 12.67
N ALA A 387 1.39 15.26 13.54
CA ALA A 387 -0.01 15.58 13.25
C ALA A 387 -0.24 17.10 13.11
N ALA A 388 0.40 17.91 13.94
CA ALA A 388 0.36 19.36 13.85
C ALA A 388 0.97 19.87 12.53
N ALA A 389 2.14 19.33 12.16
CA ALA A 389 2.80 19.67 10.89
C ALA A 389 1.98 19.22 9.69
N GLN A 390 1.41 18.01 9.75
CA GLN A 390 0.52 17.47 8.73
C GLN A 390 -0.73 18.34 8.54
N TYR A 391 -1.32 18.83 9.64
CA TYR A 391 -2.42 19.79 9.54
C TYR A 391 -1.99 21.05 8.81
N ALA A 392 -0.80 21.60 9.10
CA ALA A 392 -0.27 22.79 8.43
C ALA A 392 -0.08 22.56 6.92
N VAL A 393 0.60 21.48 6.52
CA VAL A 393 0.91 21.13 5.11
C VAL A 393 -0.36 20.89 4.27
N MET A 394 -1.44 20.35 4.86
CA MET A 394 -2.71 20.11 4.16
C MET A 394 -3.49 21.39 3.87
N GLY A 395 -3.15 22.51 4.52
CA GLY A 395 -3.77 23.79 4.25
C GLY A 395 -3.46 24.26 2.85
N ASP A 396 -4.46 24.75 2.15
CA ASP A 396 -4.19 25.63 1.01
C ASP A 396 -3.63 26.96 1.57
N GLU A 397 -2.67 27.55 0.84
CA GLU A 397 -2.26 28.93 1.12
C GLU A 397 -3.41 29.91 0.87
#